data_AF-A0A917PZK4-F1
#
_entry.id   AF-A0A917PZK4-F1
#
_cell.length_a   1.000
_cell.length_b   1.000
_cell.length_c   1.000
_cell.angle_alpha   90.00
_cell.angle_beta   90.00
_cell.angle_gamma   90.00
#
_symmetry.space_group_name_H-M   'P 1'
#
loop_
_entity.id
_entity.type
_entity.pdbx_description
1 polymer ?
#
loop_
_entity_poly.entity_id
_entity_poly.type
_entity_poly.pdbx_seq_one_letter_code
_entity_poly.pdbx_strand_id
1 'polypeptide(L)'
;MMKTLLMNQWKVFVNTMKTQPGKNYFSYIVMFAVFAVLLYWLSTGIWAFADGITEPVFAGIMSYGFLLVIGFIILLGLPQVFKHLYAATDLYLLFTMPIPTRYIFWIKYLQSFVGVPLLVFVLYSVPLFVYGAFIGASVLYYPVATLVLISVIVIGLSIAYVFNLLLVQIVPASKANEFMTVMSVLSGILVYLLFMIPNLVNDRPMSEMILAGLPLFPEWVPVTWASDAIIGAAAGSVDFLVPLLMIMALASIFFILTSTLVERGFRTGWVKLSEGKGKKRKRAGIKKSGPKLNPPILAVGKKEWFAIKRDMREWLVFMPIIFFLVFGFFGTMSGGASISDLRGPNEITWPITQAILLFIYAMFNGQIASSTIAREAKSLWILNVLPLSGKDIAFGKLWISWLIPFVILTVIEIVAGLFFGWTLMQFISGILIKALITVGISSIGMWLGSIGAKYNPANPQNRLKFGTALLLIIASYVYLFLALIPFVMLLIPIEVVDFAQEVSHNVDGFFGWIASFVYAVLSWKVVNPIMVIIAGILLTLIFSLSVAYLFTMMSARKIDQGIEIEMVHDTKSKPLLGKKAGGL
;
A
#
# COMPACT_ATOMS: atom_id res chain seq x y z
N MET A 1 -27.96 30.18 -0.47
CA MET A 1 -27.70 28.79 -0.05
C MET A 1 -26.24 28.37 -0.18
N MET A 2 -25.56 28.57 -1.32
CA MET A 2 -24.15 28.20 -1.46
C MET A 2 -23.23 28.95 -0.47
N LYS A 3 -23.39 30.27 -0.34
CA LYS A 3 -22.63 31.10 0.60
C LYS A 3 -22.70 30.61 2.05
N THR A 4 -23.89 30.16 2.50
CA THR A 4 -24.08 29.66 3.87
C THR A 4 -23.41 28.30 4.08
N LEU A 5 -23.44 27.40 3.08
CA LEU A 5 -22.73 26.12 3.12
C LEU A 5 -21.21 26.32 3.16
N LEU A 6 -20.68 27.21 2.31
CA LEU A 6 -19.26 27.56 2.31
C LEU A 6 -18.81 28.16 3.65
N MET A 7 -19.60 29.09 4.20
CA MET A 7 -19.29 29.68 5.49
C MET A 7 -19.32 28.65 6.63
N ASN A 8 -20.21 27.67 6.57
CA ASN A 8 -20.22 26.56 7.51
C ASN A 8 -18.95 25.70 7.39
N GLN A 9 -18.55 25.34 6.16
CA GLN A 9 -17.32 24.59 5.94
C GLN A 9 -16.07 25.34 6.40
N TRP A 10 -16.02 26.65 6.18
CA TRP A 10 -14.96 27.50 6.72
C TRP A 10 -14.91 27.47 8.26
N LYS A 11 -16.07 27.56 8.93
CA LYS A 11 -16.15 27.45 10.39
C LYS A 11 -15.69 26.07 10.88
N VAL A 12 -16.09 25.00 10.20
CA VAL A 12 -15.64 23.63 10.52
C VAL A 12 -14.12 23.53 10.38
N PHE A 13 -13.55 24.04 9.29
CA PHE A 13 -12.10 24.08 9.06
C PHE A 13 -11.37 24.84 10.18
N VAL A 14 -11.82 26.05 10.51
CA VAL A 14 -11.21 26.88 11.58
C VAL A 14 -11.32 26.20 12.95
N ASN A 15 -12.47 25.62 13.28
CA ASN A 15 -12.66 24.91 14.54
C ASN A 15 -11.82 23.62 14.61
N THR A 16 -11.69 22.92 13.48
CA THR A 16 -10.82 21.75 13.38
C THR A 16 -9.39 22.17 13.62
N MET A 17 -8.91 23.23 12.96
CA MET A 17 -7.57 23.75 13.17
C MET A 17 -7.33 24.14 14.63
N LYS A 18 -8.28 24.79 15.32
CA LYS A 18 -8.14 25.19 16.72
C LYS A 18 -8.15 24.04 17.73
N THR A 19 -8.77 22.91 17.41
CA THR A 19 -8.98 21.79 18.35
C THR A 19 -7.90 20.71 18.28
N GLN A 20 -6.93 20.83 17.37
CA GLN A 20 -5.88 19.83 17.19
C GLN A 20 -4.81 19.86 18.29
N PRO A 21 -4.24 18.70 18.66
CA PRO A 21 -3.13 18.62 19.61
C PRO A 21 -1.85 19.24 19.03
N GLY A 22 -0.99 19.79 19.89
CA GLY A 22 0.29 20.42 19.51
C GLY A 22 1.17 19.57 18.58
N LYS A 23 1.17 18.24 18.77
CA LYS A 23 1.89 17.28 17.93
C LYS A 23 1.50 17.34 16.46
N ASN A 24 0.23 17.63 16.15
CA ASN A 24 -0.23 17.69 14.76
C ASN A 24 0.27 18.95 14.06
N TYR A 25 0.36 20.09 14.76
CA TYR A 25 0.94 21.31 14.19
C TYR A 25 2.40 21.11 13.81
N PHE A 26 3.19 20.45 14.68
CA PHE A 26 4.56 20.08 14.34
C PHE A 26 4.60 19.20 13.07
N SER A 27 3.69 18.23 12.95
CA SER A 27 3.60 17.40 11.74
C SER A 27 3.28 18.21 10.47
N TYR A 28 2.43 19.24 10.56
CA TYR A 28 2.13 20.11 9.43
C TYR A 28 3.33 20.99 9.03
N ILE A 29 4.10 21.49 10.00
CA ILE A 29 5.33 22.25 9.73
C ILE A 29 6.35 21.35 9.03
N VAL A 30 6.55 20.12 9.51
CA VAL A 30 7.46 19.16 8.87
C VAL A 30 7.00 18.83 7.45
N MET A 31 5.70 18.56 7.24
CA MET A 31 5.17 18.32 5.89
C MET A 31 5.38 19.52 4.96
N PHE A 32 5.14 20.74 5.45
CA PHE A 32 5.36 21.95 4.69
C PHE A 32 6.84 22.14 4.33
N ALA A 33 7.76 21.88 5.27
CA ALA A 33 9.20 21.96 5.03
C ALA A 33 9.65 20.93 3.99
N VAL A 34 9.22 19.67 4.10
CA VAL A 34 9.51 18.62 3.11
C VAL A 34 8.97 19.00 1.74
N PHE A 35 7.74 19.52 1.68
CA PHE A 35 7.13 19.96 0.43
C PHE A 35 7.87 21.16 -0.18
N ALA A 36 8.31 22.12 0.63
CA ALA A 36 9.10 23.26 0.18
C ALA A 36 10.48 22.84 -0.35
N VAL A 37 11.15 21.89 0.31
CA VAL A 37 12.42 21.30 -0.17
C VAL A 37 12.21 20.60 -1.50
N LEU A 38 11.11 19.85 -1.66
CA LEU A 38 10.76 19.19 -2.91
C LEU A 38 10.51 20.19 -4.05
N LEU A 39 9.78 21.28 -3.78
CA LEU A 39 9.56 22.37 -4.74
C LEU A 39 10.86 23.06 -5.13
N TYR A 40 11.74 23.33 -4.15
CA TYR A 40 13.06 23.91 -4.40
C TYR A 40 13.87 22.99 -5.32
N TRP A 41 13.96 21.69 -5.00
CA TRP A 41 14.70 20.71 -5.77
C TRP A 41 14.18 20.61 -7.22
N LEU A 42 12.86 20.53 -7.42
CA LEU A 42 12.25 20.54 -8.76
C LEU A 42 12.57 21.83 -9.53
N SER A 43 12.47 22.98 -8.87
CA SER A 43 12.74 24.28 -9.48
C SER A 43 14.21 24.41 -9.90
N THR A 44 15.14 23.97 -9.06
CA THR A 44 16.58 23.95 -9.40
C THR A 44 16.88 22.98 -10.54
N GLY A 45 16.20 21.83 -10.58
CA GLY A 45 16.36 20.88 -11.69
C GLY A 45 15.93 21.50 -13.01
N ILE A 46 14.77 22.16 -13.04
CA ILE A 46 14.29 22.84 -14.24
C ILE A 46 15.23 23.95 -14.68
N TRP A 47 15.71 24.77 -13.75
CA TRP A 47 16.67 25.83 -14.05
C TRP A 47 17.96 25.30 -14.68
N ALA A 48 18.46 24.14 -14.21
CA ALA A 48 19.68 23.53 -14.74
C ALA A 48 19.52 22.94 -16.15
N PHE A 49 18.31 22.50 -16.51
CA PHE A 49 18.03 21.90 -17.82
C PHE A 49 17.38 22.87 -18.82
N ALA A 50 16.97 24.06 -18.38
CA ALA A 50 16.18 24.98 -19.19
C ALA A 50 16.92 25.45 -20.47
N ASP A 51 18.24 25.63 -20.43
CA ASP A 51 19.05 26.02 -21.60
C ASP A 51 19.01 24.98 -22.73
N GLY A 52 18.76 23.71 -22.42
CA GLY A 52 18.72 22.62 -23.42
C GLY A 52 17.36 22.40 -24.06
N ILE A 53 16.31 23.09 -23.63
CA ILE A 53 14.93 22.82 -24.04
C ILE A 53 14.57 23.70 -25.25
N THR A 54 14.47 23.09 -26.42
CA THR A 54 13.90 23.75 -27.62
C THR A 54 12.38 23.86 -27.52
N GLU A 55 11.76 24.75 -28.28
CA GLU A 55 10.31 24.97 -28.27
C GLU A 55 9.47 23.69 -28.58
N PRO A 56 9.83 22.83 -29.57
CA PRO A 56 9.14 21.56 -29.79
C PRO A 56 9.29 20.58 -28.63
N VAL A 57 10.47 20.57 -27.98
CA VAL A 57 10.72 19.75 -26.80
C VAL A 57 9.87 20.23 -25.64
N PHE A 58 9.76 21.54 -25.44
CA PHE A 58 8.89 22.14 -24.43
C PHE A 58 7.42 21.77 -24.64
N ALA A 59 6.94 21.79 -25.89
CA ALA A 59 5.58 21.38 -26.25
C ALA A 59 5.29 19.92 -25.89
N GLY A 60 6.26 19.03 -26.17
CA GLY A 60 6.20 17.63 -25.77
C GLY A 60 6.13 17.49 -24.25
N ILE A 61 7.07 18.09 -23.52
CA ILE A 61 7.13 18.01 -22.05
C ILE A 61 5.84 18.51 -21.41
N MET A 62 5.31 19.65 -21.86
CA MET A 62 4.06 20.22 -21.33
C MET A 62 2.87 19.30 -21.60
N SER A 63 2.76 18.78 -22.82
CA SER A 63 1.71 17.83 -23.17
C SER A 63 1.76 16.57 -22.29
N TYR A 64 2.89 15.85 -22.26
CA TYR A 64 3.02 14.69 -21.38
C TYR A 64 2.81 15.03 -19.90
N GLY A 65 3.26 16.22 -19.47
CA GLY A 65 3.04 16.73 -18.13
C GLY A 65 1.56 16.92 -17.78
N PHE A 66 0.77 17.52 -18.66
CA PHE A 66 -0.68 17.68 -18.44
C PHE A 66 -1.43 16.34 -18.48
N LEU A 67 -1.03 15.42 -19.36
CA LEU A 67 -1.58 14.06 -19.36
C LEU A 67 -1.31 13.36 -18.02
N LEU A 68 -0.09 13.49 -17.51
CA LEU A 68 0.34 12.95 -16.23
C LEU A 68 -0.45 13.60 -15.07
N VAL A 69 -0.67 14.92 -15.09
CA VAL A 69 -1.54 15.62 -14.13
C VAL A 69 -2.96 15.05 -14.13
N ILE A 70 -3.58 14.88 -15.30
CA ILE A 70 -4.91 14.26 -15.43
C ILE A 70 -4.88 12.84 -14.85
N GLY A 71 -3.87 12.04 -15.23
CA GLY A 71 -3.68 10.68 -14.73
C GLY A 71 -3.57 10.62 -13.21
N PHE A 72 -2.75 11.46 -12.59
CA PHE A 72 -2.62 11.53 -11.13
C PHE A 72 -3.90 11.95 -10.44
N ILE A 73 -4.62 12.93 -10.96
CA ILE A 73 -5.88 13.37 -10.34
C ILE A 73 -6.93 12.27 -10.43
N ILE A 74 -7.00 11.54 -11.53
CA ILE A 74 -7.90 10.39 -11.63
C ILE A 74 -7.48 9.33 -10.60
N LEU A 75 -6.22 8.88 -10.64
CA LEU A 75 -5.78 7.75 -9.83
C LEU A 75 -5.82 8.06 -8.32
N LEU A 76 -5.26 9.19 -7.88
CA LEU A 76 -5.18 9.58 -6.48
C LEU A 76 -6.44 10.30 -5.98
N GLY A 77 -7.19 10.96 -6.87
CA GLY A 77 -8.42 11.67 -6.52
C GLY A 77 -9.63 10.76 -6.41
N LEU A 78 -9.65 9.58 -7.06
CA LEU A 78 -10.75 8.62 -6.98
C LEU A 78 -11.13 8.26 -5.52
N PRO A 79 -10.20 7.82 -4.65
CA PRO A 79 -10.51 7.53 -3.24
C PRO A 79 -10.98 8.77 -2.45
N GLN A 80 -10.39 9.93 -2.74
CA GLN A 80 -10.72 11.19 -2.08
C GLN A 80 -12.17 11.61 -2.39
N VAL A 81 -12.53 11.59 -3.68
CA VAL A 81 -13.87 11.95 -4.16
C VAL A 81 -14.92 11.02 -3.57
N PHE A 82 -14.64 9.71 -3.50
CA PHE A 82 -15.53 8.76 -2.86
C PHE A 82 -15.78 9.11 -1.39
N LYS A 83 -14.70 9.39 -0.64
CA LYS A 83 -14.81 9.70 0.79
C LYS A 83 -15.71 10.93 1.00
N HIS A 84 -15.55 11.96 0.18
CA HIS A 84 -16.36 13.18 0.27
C HIS A 84 -17.82 12.98 -0.15
N LEU A 85 -18.08 12.14 -1.16
CA LEU A 85 -19.43 11.88 -1.65
C LEU A 85 -20.21 10.88 -0.80
N TYR A 86 -19.56 9.89 -0.22
CA TYR A 86 -20.28 8.72 0.27
C TYR A 86 -19.95 8.32 1.71
N ALA A 87 -18.76 8.65 2.20
CA ALA A 87 -18.32 8.30 3.56
C ALA A 87 -18.31 9.49 4.52
N ALA A 88 -18.64 10.69 4.05
CA ALA A 88 -18.65 11.87 4.87
C ALA A 88 -19.82 11.83 5.88
N THR A 89 -19.51 12.07 7.15
CA THR A 89 -20.48 11.95 8.26
C THR A 89 -21.58 13.02 8.21
N ASP A 90 -21.30 14.16 7.59
CA ASP A 90 -22.22 15.29 7.44
C ASP A 90 -23.33 15.02 6.40
N LEU A 91 -23.20 14.00 5.56
CA LEU A 91 -24.18 13.69 4.51
C LEU A 91 -25.56 13.33 5.07
N TYR A 92 -25.61 12.59 6.19
CA TYR A 92 -26.88 12.26 6.85
C TYR A 92 -27.67 13.51 7.20
N LEU A 93 -27.00 14.51 7.79
CA LEU A 93 -27.62 15.78 8.13
C LEU A 93 -28.00 16.58 6.88
N LEU A 94 -27.09 16.70 5.91
CA LEU A 94 -27.30 17.48 4.68
C LEU A 94 -28.48 16.94 3.84
N PHE A 95 -28.70 15.63 3.80
CA PHE A 95 -29.83 15.03 3.08
C PHE A 95 -31.17 15.13 3.83
N THR A 96 -31.16 15.38 5.14
CA THR A 96 -32.40 15.66 5.91
C THR A 96 -32.85 17.10 5.82
N MET A 97 -31.94 18.02 5.47
CA MET A 97 -32.24 19.43 5.28
C MET A 97 -32.86 19.66 3.89
N PRO A 98 -33.71 20.70 3.70
CA PRO A 98 -34.32 21.04 2.41
C PRO A 98 -33.32 21.72 1.46
N ILE A 99 -32.18 21.05 1.20
CA ILE A 99 -31.09 21.52 0.34
C ILE A 99 -31.11 20.70 -0.95
N PRO A 100 -31.19 21.34 -2.13
CA PRO A 100 -31.09 20.61 -3.38
C PRO A 100 -29.73 19.90 -3.50
N THR A 101 -29.77 18.66 -3.97
CA THR A 101 -28.61 17.77 -4.13
C THR A 101 -27.45 18.42 -4.90
N ARG A 102 -27.76 19.29 -5.88
CA ARG A 102 -26.78 20.03 -6.68
C ARG A 102 -25.86 20.93 -5.83
N TYR A 103 -26.42 21.61 -4.82
CA TYR A 103 -25.62 22.46 -3.94
C TYR A 103 -24.72 21.64 -3.00
N ILE A 104 -25.22 20.49 -2.52
CA ILE A 104 -24.42 19.53 -1.73
C ILE A 104 -23.26 19.01 -2.58
N PHE A 105 -23.51 18.70 -3.84
CA PHE A 105 -22.47 18.25 -4.74
C PHE A 105 -21.41 19.32 -5.00
N TRP A 106 -21.78 20.56 -5.31
CA TRP A 106 -20.81 21.63 -5.55
C TRP A 106 -19.92 21.90 -4.33
N ILE A 107 -20.46 21.86 -3.11
CA ILE A 107 -19.62 22.01 -1.91
C ILE A 107 -18.66 20.83 -1.75
N LYS A 108 -19.10 19.59 -2.02
CA LYS A 108 -18.21 18.42 -2.00
C LYS A 108 -17.16 18.45 -3.11
N TYR A 109 -17.52 18.94 -4.31
CA TYR A 109 -16.61 19.13 -5.43
C TYR A 109 -15.50 20.12 -5.08
N LEU A 110 -15.87 21.27 -4.51
CA LEU A 110 -14.90 22.26 -4.06
C LEU A 110 -14.02 21.73 -2.92
N GLN A 111 -14.58 20.96 -1.99
CA GLN A 111 -13.78 20.26 -0.96
C GLN A 111 -12.79 19.26 -1.55
N SER A 112 -13.18 18.55 -2.60
CA SER A 112 -12.28 17.63 -3.30
C SER A 112 -11.17 18.37 -4.03
N PHE A 113 -11.43 19.58 -4.55
CA PHE A 113 -10.40 20.40 -5.17
C PHE A 113 -9.27 20.76 -4.18
N VAL A 114 -9.60 21.08 -2.92
CA VAL A 114 -8.63 21.49 -1.88
C VAL A 114 -7.64 20.38 -1.46
N GLY A 115 -7.90 19.12 -1.78
CA GLY A 115 -7.02 17.99 -1.42
C GLY A 115 -5.91 17.71 -2.44
N VAL A 116 -5.94 16.52 -3.06
CA VAL A 116 -4.94 16.10 -4.06
C VAL A 116 -4.84 17.06 -5.25
N PRO A 117 -5.95 17.56 -5.83
CA PRO A 117 -5.88 18.47 -6.98
C PRO A 117 -5.13 19.78 -6.66
N LEU A 118 -5.34 20.38 -5.49
CA LEU A 118 -4.61 21.57 -5.05
C LEU A 118 -3.11 21.28 -4.87
N LEU A 119 -2.76 20.12 -4.30
CA LEU A 119 -1.35 19.74 -4.15
C LEU A 119 -0.68 19.63 -5.53
N VAL A 120 -1.33 18.95 -6.48
CA VAL A 120 -0.83 18.83 -7.86
C VAL A 120 -0.76 20.20 -8.55
N PHE A 121 -1.73 21.08 -8.31
CA PHE A 121 -1.71 22.46 -8.80
C PHE A 121 -0.45 23.21 -8.35
N VAL A 122 -0.16 23.20 -7.04
CA VAL A 122 1.02 23.89 -6.50
C VAL A 122 2.31 23.23 -6.99
N LEU A 123 2.34 21.90 -7.03
CA LEU A 123 3.49 21.13 -7.47
C LEU A 123 3.85 21.40 -8.94
N TYR A 124 2.87 21.65 -9.80
CA TYR A 124 3.10 21.91 -11.22
C TYR A 124 3.27 23.40 -11.54
N SER A 125 2.54 24.30 -10.86
CA SER A 125 2.59 25.75 -11.12
C SER A 125 3.94 26.39 -10.77
N VAL A 126 4.58 25.98 -9.66
CA VAL A 126 5.86 26.56 -9.22
C VAL A 126 6.99 26.28 -10.23
N PRO A 127 7.28 25.02 -10.57
CA PRO A 127 8.12 24.65 -11.72
C PRO A 127 7.89 25.47 -13.00
N LEU A 128 6.63 25.63 -13.38
CA LEU A 128 6.25 26.27 -14.63
C LEU A 128 6.52 27.77 -14.59
N PHE A 129 6.25 28.44 -13.47
CA PHE A 129 6.57 29.87 -13.30
C PHE A 129 8.06 30.14 -13.27
N VAL A 130 8.84 29.23 -12.66
CA VAL A 130 10.31 29.31 -12.65
C VAL A 130 10.87 29.21 -14.07
N TYR A 131 10.34 28.28 -14.87
CA TYR A 131 10.72 28.14 -16.28
C TYR A 131 10.35 29.39 -17.12
N GLY A 132 9.14 29.93 -16.94
CA GLY A 132 8.74 31.17 -17.60
C GLY A 132 9.63 32.37 -17.25
N ALA A 133 10.05 32.46 -15.99
CA ALA A 133 11.00 33.49 -15.54
C ALA A 133 12.39 33.30 -16.16
N PHE A 134 12.84 32.06 -16.36
CA PHE A 134 14.13 31.75 -16.97
C PHE A 134 14.21 32.18 -18.44
N ILE A 135 13.16 31.89 -19.23
CA ILE A 135 13.11 32.24 -20.66
C ILE A 135 12.83 33.73 -20.89
N GLY A 136 12.46 34.48 -19.85
CA GLY A 136 12.00 35.86 -20.00
C GLY A 136 10.65 35.92 -20.73
N ALA A 137 9.77 34.96 -20.45
CA ALA A 137 8.45 34.86 -21.08
C ALA A 137 7.59 36.11 -20.84
N SER A 138 6.65 36.36 -21.75
CA SER A 138 5.73 37.49 -21.62
C SER A 138 4.92 37.44 -20.31
N VAL A 139 4.47 38.61 -19.82
CA VAL A 139 3.62 38.68 -18.61
C VAL A 139 2.31 37.89 -18.77
N LEU A 140 1.84 37.65 -19.99
CA LEU A 140 0.64 36.86 -20.28
C LEU A 140 0.82 35.37 -19.96
N TYR A 141 2.05 34.87 -19.94
CA TYR A 141 2.39 33.48 -19.64
C TYR A 141 1.82 33.02 -18.29
N TYR A 142 2.03 33.80 -17.22
CA TYR A 142 1.63 33.45 -15.86
C TYR A 142 0.12 33.27 -15.65
N PRO A 143 -0.75 34.23 -16.05
CA PRO A 143 -2.20 34.06 -15.94
C PRO A 143 -2.72 32.97 -16.88
N VAL A 144 -2.21 32.86 -18.11
CA VAL A 144 -2.65 31.82 -19.07
C VAL A 144 -2.30 30.43 -18.54
N ALA A 145 -1.06 30.21 -18.09
CA ALA A 145 -0.66 28.94 -17.53
C ALA A 145 -1.47 28.54 -16.29
N THR A 146 -1.81 29.52 -15.44
CA THR A 146 -2.69 29.29 -14.28
C THR A 146 -4.07 28.80 -14.72
N LEU A 147 -4.69 29.46 -15.70
CA LEU A 147 -6.02 29.11 -16.22
C LEU A 147 -6.03 27.75 -16.93
N VAL A 148 -5.01 27.46 -17.73
CA VAL A 148 -4.81 26.15 -18.37
C VAL A 148 -4.70 25.07 -17.30
N LEU A 149 -3.84 25.25 -16.30
CA LEU A 149 -3.66 24.27 -15.23
C LEU A 149 -4.94 24.03 -14.44
N ILE A 150 -5.69 25.08 -14.07
CA ILE A 150 -7.00 24.94 -13.43
C ILE A 150 -7.95 24.13 -14.32
N SER A 151 -7.98 24.40 -15.62
CA SER A 151 -8.85 23.70 -16.58
C SER A 151 -8.52 22.21 -16.66
N VAL A 152 -7.23 21.86 -16.80
CA VAL A 152 -6.74 20.47 -16.82
C VAL A 152 -7.09 19.73 -15.53
N ILE A 153 -6.94 20.40 -14.39
CA ILE A 153 -7.28 19.83 -13.08
C ILE A 153 -8.79 19.60 -12.95
N VAL A 154 -9.62 20.54 -13.40
CA VAL A 154 -11.08 20.41 -13.41
C VAL A 154 -11.51 19.25 -14.32
N ILE A 155 -10.85 19.04 -15.46
CA ILE A 155 -11.10 17.88 -16.33
C ILE A 155 -10.80 16.59 -15.58
N GLY A 156 -9.59 16.43 -15.02
CA GLY A 156 -9.19 15.23 -14.29
C GLY A 156 -10.10 14.93 -13.09
N LEU A 157 -10.45 15.97 -12.31
CA LEU A 157 -11.33 15.84 -11.16
C LEU A 157 -12.75 15.43 -11.58
N SER A 158 -13.30 16.07 -12.61
CA SER A 158 -14.63 15.74 -13.14
C SER A 158 -14.70 14.30 -13.64
N ILE A 159 -13.66 13.82 -14.32
CA ILE A 159 -13.53 12.42 -14.72
C ILE A 159 -13.55 11.51 -13.48
N ALA A 160 -12.74 11.80 -12.45
CA ALA A 160 -12.73 11.02 -11.20
C ALA A 160 -14.11 10.97 -10.51
N TYR A 161 -14.89 12.05 -10.61
CA TYR A 161 -16.27 12.11 -10.13
C TYR A 161 -17.22 11.23 -10.95
N VAL A 162 -17.18 11.31 -12.28
CA VAL A 162 -18.00 10.46 -13.17
C VAL A 162 -17.68 8.99 -12.92
N PHE A 163 -16.40 8.63 -12.82
CA PHE A 163 -15.98 7.27 -12.48
C PHE A 163 -16.57 6.83 -11.14
N ASN A 164 -16.49 7.65 -10.09
CA ASN A 164 -17.08 7.32 -8.79
C ASN A 164 -18.60 7.11 -8.85
N LEU A 165 -19.32 7.96 -9.58
CA LEU A 165 -20.77 7.84 -9.76
C LEU A 165 -21.16 6.56 -10.49
N LEU A 166 -20.36 6.12 -11.47
CA LEU A 166 -20.55 4.84 -12.17
C LEU A 166 -20.19 3.66 -11.26
N LEU A 167 -19.10 3.79 -10.51
CA LEU A 167 -18.54 2.72 -9.68
C LEU A 167 -19.51 2.28 -8.59
N VAL A 168 -20.19 3.22 -7.94
CA VAL A 168 -21.18 2.91 -6.89
C VAL A 168 -22.41 2.18 -7.44
N GLN A 169 -22.66 2.23 -8.75
CA GLN A 169 -23.74 1.45 -9.36
C GLN A 169 -23.36 -0.03 -9.51
N ILE A 170 -22.08 -0.34 -9.67
CA ILE A 170 -21.55 -1.68 -9.89
C ILE A 170 -21.13 -2.32 -8.56
N VAL A 171 -20.45 -1.57 -7.70
CA VAL A 171 -19.85 -2.08 -6.47
C VAL A 171 -20.88 -2.11 -5.34
N PRO A 172 -21.10 -3.26 -4.68
CA PRO A 172 -22.02 -3.35 -3.55
C PRO A 172 -21.64 -2.39 -2.42
N ALA A 173 -22.67 -1.75 -1.89
CA ALA A 173 -22.63 -0.80 -0.79
C ALA A 173 -21.68 -1.17 0.36
N SER A 174 -21.75 -2.43 0.78
CA SER A 174 -21.00 -2.97 1.91
C SER A 174 -19.50 -3.01 1.70
N LYS A 175 -19.01 -2.93 0.45
CA LYS A 175 -17.60 -3.12 0.08
C LYS A 175 -16.91 -1.86 -0.44
N ALA A 176 -17.63 -0.74 -0.52
CA ALA A 176 -17.12 0.44 -1.18
C ALA A 176 -15.89 1.04 -0.46
N ASN A 177 -15.88 1.08 0.87
CA ASN A 177 -14.69 1.48 1.65
C ASN A 177 -13.49 0.55 1.45
N GLU A 178 -13.74 -0.76 1.28
CA GLU A 178 -12.67 -1.72 1.02
C GLU A 178 -12.06 -1.50 -0.36
N PHE A 179 -12.91 -1.33 -1.37
CA PHE A 179 -12.50 -1.04 -2.75
C PHE A 179 -11.69 0.26 -2.84
N MET A 180 -12.03 1.29 -2.08
CA MET A 180 -11.27 2.55 -2.07
C MET A 180 -9.87 2.41 -1.51
N THR A 181 -9.71 1.57 -0.48
CA THR A 181 -8.39 1.27 0.06
C THR A 181 -7.56 0.56 -1.02
N VAL A 182 -8.16 -0.38 -1.76
CA VAL A 182 -7.51 -1.07 -2.88
C VAL A 182 -7.12 -0.10 -4.00
N MET A 183 -8.02 0.79 -4.42
CA MET A 183 -7.75 1.78 -5.46
C MET A 183 -6.64 2.75 -5.07
N SER A 184 -6.58 3.16 -3.80
CA SER A 184 -5.49 4.01 -3.29
C SER A 184 -4.14 3.32 -3.44
N VAL A 185 -4.05 2.04 -3.07
CA VAL A 185 -2.81 1.28 -3.18
C VAL A 185 -2.44 1.01 -4.64
N LEU A 186 -3.41 0.62 -5.48
CA LEU A 186 -3.19 0.41 -6.91
C LEU A 186 -2.76 1.70 -7.62
N SER A 187 -3.35 2.83 -7.26
CA SER A 187 -2.92 4.15 -7.74
C SER A 187 -1.46 4.41 -7.37
N GLY A 188 -1.05 4.13 -6.13
CA GLY A 188 0.34 4.30 -5.69
C GLY A 188 1.32 3.40 -6.47
N ILE A 189 0.95 2.14 -6.74
CA ILE A 189 1.75 1.23 -7.56
C ILE A 189 1.85 1.75 -9.00
N LEU A 190 0.74 2.20 -9.58
CA LEU A 190 0.71 2.70 -10.95
C LEU A 190 1.56 3.97 -11.08
N VAL A 191 1.46 4.90 -10.12
CA VAL A 191 2.32 6.09 -10.01
C VAL A 191 3.80 5.68 -10.00
N TYR A 192 4.16 4.71 -9.16
CA TYR A 192 5.53 4.21 -9.08
C TYR A 192 5.99 3.61 -10.43
N LEU A 193 5.17 2.78 -11.07
CA LEU A 193 5.49 2.19 -12.36
C LEU A 193 5.63 3.25 -13.46
N LEU A 194 4.85 4.34 -13.44
CA LEU A 194 4.99 5.43 -14.41
C LEU A 194 6.36 6.11 -14.34
N PHE A 195 6.94 6.25 -13.15
CA PHE A 195 8.30 6.79 -13.02
C PHE A 195 9.38 5.76 -13.32
N MET A 196 9.10 4.47 -13.10
CA MET A 196 10.09 3.42 -13.24
C MET A 196 10.20 2.87 -14.68
N ILE A 197 9.08 2.66 -15.38
CA ILE A 197 9.06 2.08 -16.75
C ILE A 197 9.97 2.85 -17.73
N PRO A 198 9.96 4.21 -17.77
CA PRO A 198 10.83 4.95 -18.68
C PRO A 198 12.32 4.68 -18.45
N ASN A 199 12.74 4.47 -17.20
CA ASN A 199 14.12 4.16 -16.83
C ASN A 199 14.54 2.72 -17.20
N LEU A 200 13.58 1.85 -17.52
CA LEU A 200 13.84 0.43 -17.84
C LEU A 200 13.81 0.15 -19.33
N VAL A 201 12.99 0.90 -20.07
CA VAL A 201 12.78 0.67 -21.51
C VAL A 201 13.84 1.40 -22.34
N ASN A 202 14.45 2.46 -21.81
CA ASN A 202 15.39 3.28 -22.54
C ASN A 202 16.81 3.12 -21.97
N ASP A 203 17.77 2.81 -22.83
CA ASP A 203 19.20 2.80 -22.50
C ASP A 203 19.76 4.21 -22.30
N ARG A 204 18.99 5.24 -22.67
CA ARG A 204 19.32 6.65 -22.45
C ARG A 204 18.67 7.14 -21.18
N PRO A 205 19.38 7.93 -20.34
CA PRO A 205 18.76 8.56 -19.20
C PRO A 205 17.57 9.41 -19.65
N MET A 206 16.52 9.49 -18.82
CA MET A 206 15.28 10.22 -19.11
C MET A 206 15.55 11.66 -19.61
N SER A 207 16.61 12.30 -19.10
CA SER A 207 17.06 13.63 -19.54
C SER A 207 17.43 13.67 -21.02
N GLU A 208 18.17 12.68 -21.53
CA GLU A 208 18.56 12.62 -22.94
C GLU A 208 17.37 12.29 -23.85
N MET A 209 16.43 11.47 -23.39
CA MET A 209 15.21 11.18 -24.15
C MET A 209 14.31 12.43 -24.25
N ILE A 210 14.21 13.19 -23.17
CA ILE A 210 13.48 14.47 -23.16
C ILE A 210 14.15 15.47 -24.12
N LEU A 211 15.48 15.61 -24.05
CA LEU A 211 16.24 16.51 -24.92
C LEU A 211 16.22 16.09 -26.40
N ALA A 212 16.11 14.79 -26.69
CA ALA A 212 15.97 14.26 -28.04
C ALA A 212 14.59 14.53 -28.68
N GLY A 213 13.63 15.03 -27.91
CA GLY A 213 12.27 15.31 -28.36
C GLY A 213 11.33 14.14 -28.08
N LEU A 214 10.32 14.38 -27.24
CA LEU A 214 9.22 13.45 -27.05
C LEU A 214 8.28 13.49 -28.26
N PRO A 215 7.67 12.36 -28.65
CA PRO A 215 6.74 12.34 -29.77
C PRO A 215 5.55 13.26 -29.48
N LEU A 216 5.27 14.18 -30.39
CA LEU A 216 4.16 15.12 -30.23
C LEU A 216 2.83 14.37 -30.36
N PHE A 217 1.89 14.70 -29.48
CA PHE A 217 0.52 14.22 -29.61
C PHE A 217 -0.15 14.86 -30.83
N PRO A 218 -1.15 14.19 -31.43
CA PRO A 218 -1.96 14.79 -32.47
C PRO A 218 -2.63 16.09 -32.00
N GLU A 219 -2.79 17.06 -32.90
CA GLU A 219 -3.34 18.40 -32.61
C GLU A 219 -4.77 18.39 -32.03
N TRP A 220 -5.53 17.30 -32.19
CA TRP A 220 -6.89 17.16 -31.66
C TRP A 220 -6.96 16.72 -30.20
N VAL A 221 -5.83 16.38 -29.57
CA VAL A 221 -5.81 15.90 -28.19
C VAL A 221 -5.88 17.10 -27.24
N PRO A 222 -6.77 17.15 -26.23
CA PRO A 222 -6.91 18.31 -25.34
C PRO A 222 -5.63 18.75 -24.61
N VAL A 223 -4.72 17.80 -24.45
CA VAL A 223 -3.42 17.98 -23.82
C VAL A 223 -2.49 18.85 -24.69
N THR A 224 -2.60 18.78 -26.02
CA THR A 224 -1.85 19.68 -26.93
C THR A 224 -2.39 21.10 -26.85
N TRP A 225 -3.72 21.28 -26.82
CA TRP A 225 -4.33 22.62 -26.66
C TRP A 225 -3.86 23.34 -25.40
N ALA A 226 -3.67 22.59 -24.31
CA ALA A 226 -3.11 23.11 -23.07
C ALA A 226 -1.64 23.57 -23.24
N SER A 227 -0.83 22.78 -23.95
CA SER A 227 0.56 23.12 -24.27
C SER A 227 0.65 24.34 -25.19
N ASP A 228 -0.10 24.35 -26.29
CA ASP A 228 -0.08 25.41 -27.30
C ASP A 228 -0.54 26.76 -26.74
N ALA A 229 -1.53 26.75 -25.84
CA ALA A 229 -1.95 27.95 -25.12
C ALA A 229 -0.80 28.57 -24.31
N ILE A 230 0.02 27.75 -23.66
CA ILE A 230 1.12 28.24 -22.82
C ILE A 230 2.28 28.74 -23.69
N ILE A 231 2.57 28.05 -24.79
CA ILE A 231 3.63 28.42 -25.73
C ILE A 231 3.30 29.74 -26.44
N GLY A 232 2.09 29.87 -27.00
CA GLY A 232 1.64 31.11 -27.63
C GLY A 232 1.66 32.30 -26.66
N ALA A 233 1.29 32.06 -25.39
CA ALA A 233 1.37 33.08 -24.36
C ALA A 233 2.82 33.41 -23.95
N ALA A 234 3.74 32.44 -23.98
CA ALA A 234 5.16 32.68 -23.74
C ALA A 234 5.74 33.63 -24.79
N ALA A 235 5.39 33.41 -26.07
CA ALA A 235 5.77 34.25 -27.20
C ALA A 235 5.07 35.63 -27.23
N GLY A 236 3.99 35.81 -26.45
CA GLY A 236 3.18 37.03 -26.44
C GLY A 236 2.31 37.20 -27.69
N SER A 237 2.09 36.14 -28.47
CA SER A 237 1.21 36.17 -29.63
C SER A 237 -0.27 36.15 -29.21
N VAL A 238 -1.20 36.36 -30.14
CA VAL A 238 -2.65 36.24 -29.88
C VAL A 238 -3.13 34.80 -30.06
N ASP A 239 -2.28 33.93 -30.62
CA ASP A 239 -2.63 32.57 -31.02
C ASP A 239 -2.96 31.67 -29.83
N PHE A 240 -2.56 32.05 -28.60
CA PHE A 240 -2.93 31.32 -27.38
C PHE A 240 -4.44 31.33 -27.08
N LEU A 241 -5.20 32.30 -27.61
CA LEU A 241 -6.61 32.47 -27.25
C LEU A 241 -7.46 31.27 -27.67
N VAL A 242 -7.25 30.75 -28.87
CA VAL A 242 -8.06 29.63 -29.38
C VAL A 242 -7.82 28.35 -28.57
N PRO A 243 -6.58 27.89 -28.36
CA PRO A 243 -6.32 26.71 -27.54
C PRO A 243 -6.76 26.90 -26.07
N LEU A 244 -6.61 28.10 -25.49
CA LEU A 244 -7.09 28.42 -24.15
C LEU A 244 -8.61 28.29 -24.04
N LEU A 245 -9.36 28.83 -25.01
CA LEU A 245 -10.82 28.74 -25.02
C LEU A 245 -11.28 27.29 -25.22
N MET A 246 -10.60 26.50 -26.05
CA MET A 246 -10.91 25.09 -26.24
C MET A 246 -10.74 24.28 -24.96
N ILE A 247 -9.63 24.46 -24.22
CA ILE A 247 -9.41 23.72 -22.97
C ILE A 247 -10.38 24.17 -21.86
N MET A 248 -10.70 25.46 -21.78
CA MET A 248 -11.69 25.98 -20.82
C MET A 248 -13.11 25.51 -21.16
N ALA A 249 -13.46 25.46 -22.44
CA ALA A 249 -14.74 24.91 -22.90
C ALA A 249 -14.85 23.43 -22.54
N LEU A 250 -13.79 22.65 -22.77
CA LEU A 250 -13.75 21.24 -22.41
C LEU A 250 -13.90 21.03 -20.89
N ALA A 251 -13.16 21.79 -20.07
CA ALA A 251 -13.29 21.75 -18.62
C ALA A 251 -14.72 22.08 -18.15
N SER A 252 -15.35 23.07 -18.79
CA SER A 252 -16.73 23.45 -18.51
C SER A 252 -17.72 22.34 -18.89
N ILE A 253 -17.54 21.70 -20.05
CA ILE A 253 -18.35 20.55 -20.49
C ILE A 253 -18.26 19.41 -19.47
N PHE A 254 -17.06 19.02 -19.06
CA PHE A 254 -16.86 17.96 -18.07
C PHE A 254 -17.46 18.30 -16.71
N PHE A 255 -17.31 19.55 -16.26
CA PHE A 255 -17.91 20.02 -15.00
C PHE A 255 -19.44 19.99 -15.05
N ILE A 256 -20.04 20.48 -16.14
CA ILE A 256 -21.50 20.48 -16.34
C ILE A 256 -22.02 19.04 -16.43
N LEU A 257 -21.37 18.18 -17.22
CA LEU A 257 -21.72 16.75 -17.34
C LEU A 257 -21.69 16.07 -15.97
N THR A 258 -20.65 16.31 -15.19
CA THR A 258 -20.58 15.75 -13.84
C THR A 258 -21.71 16.29 -12.95
N SER A 259 -21.97 17.60 -13.00
CA SER A 259 -23.03 18.23 -12.19
C SER A 259 -24.44 17.75 -12.54
N THR A 260 -24.71 17.34 -13.79
CA THR A 260 -26.03 16.83 -14.19
C THR A 260 -26.22 15.35 -13.83
N LEU A 261 -25.17 14.53 -13.95
CA LEU A 261 -25.21 13.11 -13.57
C LEU A 261 -25.46 12.91 -12.06
N VAL A 262 -25.08 13.88 -11.24
CA VAL A 262 -25.19 13.86 -9.78
C VAL A 262 -26.63 13.73 -9.29
N GLU A 263 -27.59 14.46 -9.86
CA GLU A 263 -28.95 14.48 -9.30
C GLU A 263 -29.58 13.08 -9.27
N ARG A 264 -29.27 12.26 -10.29
CA ARG A 264 -29.71 10.88 -10.38
C ARG A 264 -28.75 9.90 -9.70
N GLY A 265 -27.44 10.07 -9.87
CA GLY A 265 -26.43 9.10 -9.42
C GLY A 265 -26.02 9.24 -7.95
N PHE A 266 -25.93 10.46 -7.44
CA PHE A 266 -25.40 10.73 -6.10
C PHE A 266 -26.36 10.27 -5.00
N ARG A 267 -27.62 10.70 -5.06
CA ARG A 267 -28.63 10.35 -4.05
C ARG A 267 -28.94 8.85 -4.07
N THR A 268 -29.12 8.25 -5.25
CA THR A 268 -29.37 6.81 -5.37
C THR A 268 -28.16 6.00 -4.91
N GLY A 269 -26.94 6.43 -5.23
CA GLY A 269 -25.70 5.82 -4.75
C GLY A 269 -25.59 5.87 -3.22
N TRP A 270 -25.86 7.04 -2.63
CA TRP A 270 -25.81 7.20 -1.17
C TRP A 270 -26.86 6.36 -0.43
N VAL A 271 -28.10 6.29 -0.95
CA VAL A 271 -29.16 5.43 -0.38
C VAL A 271 -28.76 3.97 -0.47
N LYS A 272 -28.27 3.50 -1.63
CA LYS A 272 -27.78 2.12 -1.78
C LYS A 272 -26.68 1.80 -0.75
N LEU A 273 -25.74 2.74 -0.56
CA LEU A 273 -24.62 2.61 0.38
C LEU A 273 -25.10 2.56 1.84
N SER A 274 -26.05 3.42 2.19
CA SER A 274 -26.57 3.55 3.56
C SER A 274 -27.56 2.45 3.94
N GLU A 275 -28.31 1.90 2.99
CA GLU A 275 -29.33 0.89 3.29
C GLU A 275 -28.72 -0.45 3.71
N GLY A 276 -27.45 -0.73 3.39
CA GLY A 276 -26.64 -1.82 3.96
C GLY A 276 -27.20 -3.25 3.87
N LYS A 277 -28.43 -3.42 3.38
CA LYS A 277 -29.15 -4.66 3.31
C LYS A 277 -28.79 -5.30 1.98
N GLY A 278 -27.69 -6.05 2.01
CA GLY A 278 -27.44 -7.07 1.00
C GLY A 278 -28.76 -7.81 0.77
N LYS A 279 -29.21 -7.84 -0.49
CA LYS A 279 -30.39 -8.58 -0.96
C LYS A 279 -30.52 -9.80 -0.06
N LYS A 280 -31.56 -9.87 0.77
CA LYS A 280 -31.88 -11.09 1.54
C LYS A 280 -31.96 -12.17 0.48
N ARG A 281 -30.88 -12.94 0.32
CA ARG A 281 -30.82 -14.02 -0.64
C ARG A 281 -31.95 -14.91 -0.18
N LYS A 282 -33.06 -14.94 -0.93
CA LYS A 282 -34.13 -15.91 -0.71
C LYS A 282 -33.38 -17.23 -0.64
N ARG A 283 -33.27 -17.82 0.56
CA ARG A 283 -32.58 -19.09 0.75
C ARG A 283 -33.42 -20.09 -0.03
N ALA A 284 -33.08 -20.29 -1.30
CA ALA A 284 -33.54 -21.43 -2.06
C ALA A 284 -33.19 -22.65 -1.19
N GLY A 285 -34.21 -23.47 -0.92
CA GLY A 285 -34.23 -24.49 0.13
C GLY A 285 -32.88 -25.17 0.27
N ILE A 286 -32.13 -24.78 1.31
CA ILE A 286 -30.92 -25.49 1.69
C ILE A 286 -31.43 -26.85 2.15
N LYS A 287 -31.26 -27.88 1.30
CA LYS A 287 -31.41 -29.27 1.71
C LYS A 287 -30.60 -29.42 2.99
N LYS A 288 -31.29 -29.64 4.11
CA LYS A 288 -30.69 -29.86 5.43
C LYS A 288 -29.89 -31.16 5.37
N SER A 289 -28.68 -31.10 4.83
CA SER A 289 -27.62 -32.02 5.23
C SER A 289 -27.47 -31.82 6.74
N GLY A 290 -27.53 -32.90 7.51
CA GLY A 290 -27.45 -32.87 8.97
C GLY A 290 -26.23 -32.08 9.48
N PRO A 291 -26.19 -31.71 10.77
CA PRO A 291 -25.08 -30.94 11.32
C PRO A 291 -23.79 -31.75 11.18
N LYS A 292 -22.94 -31.40 10.21
CA LYS A 292 -21.56 -31.88 10.17
C LYS A 292 -20.86 -31.31 11.40
N LEU A 293 -20.60 -32.17 12.39
CA LEU A 293 -19.77 -31.86 13.55
C LEU A 293 -18.34 -31.64 13.05
N ASN A 294 -18.01 -30.40 12.70
CA ASN A 294 -16.63 -30.05 12.40
C ASN A 294 -15.86 -29.97 13.73
N PRO A 295 -14.62 -30.47 13.79
CA PRO A 295 -13.76 -30.27 14.95
C PRO A 295 -13.69 -28.78 15.32
N PRO A 296 -13.63 -28.42 16.61
CA PRO A 296 -13.60 -27.02 17.04
C PRO A 296 -12.53 -26.17 16.34
N ILE A 297 -11.32 -26.72 16.21
CA ILE A 297 -10.18 -26.10 15.52
C ILE A 297 -10.52 -25.73 14.06
N LEU A 298 -11.20 -26.64 13.35
CA LEU A 298 -11.58 -26.43 11.95
C LEU A 298 -12.71 -25.40 11.84
N ALA A 299 -13.64 -25.38 12.79
CA ALA A 299 -14.72 -24.39 12.83
C ALA A 299 -14.20 -22.97 13.09
N VAL A 300 -13.27 -22.81 14.04
CA VAL A 300 -12.59 -21.54 14.32
C VAL A 300 -11.80 -21.06 13.10
N GLY A 301 -11.04 -21.94 12.46
CA GLY A 301 -10.31 -21.56 11.24
C GLY A 301 -11.22 -21.22 10.07
N LYS A 302 -12.30 -21.98 9.85
CA LYS A 302 -13.27 -21.66 8.80
C LYS A 302 -13.93 -20.30 9.01
N LYS A 303 -14.20 -19.92 10.27
CA LYS A 303 -14.65 -18.57 10.64
C LYS A 303 -13.59 -17.54 10.23
N GLU A 304 -12.31 -17.76 10.56
CA GLU A 304 -11.22 -16.84 10.25
C GLU A 304 -11.05 -16.66 8.72
N TRP A 305 -11.09 -17.75 7.95
CA TRP A 305 -11.07 -17.70 6.49
C TRP A 305 -12.21 -16.84 5.93
N PHE A 306 -13.43 -17.02 6.44
CA PHE A 306 -14.57 -16.21 5.99
C PHE A 306 -14.47 -14.75 6.43
N ALA A 307 -13.84 -14.45 7.57
CA ALA A 307 -13.59 -13.07 7.98
C ALA A 307 -12.64 -12.38 7.00
N ILE A 308 -11.51 -13.02 6.68
CA ILE A 308 -10.50 -12.50 5.73
C ILE A 308 -11.07 -12.41 4.31
N LYS A 309 -11.81 -13.43 3.86
CA LYS A 309 -12.42 -13.43 2.51
C LYS A 309 -13.47 -12.33 2.35
N ARG A 310 -14.13 -11.92 3.43
CA ARG A 310 -15.19 -10.90 3.37
C ARG A 310 -14.63 -9.49 3.29
N ASP A 311 -13.50 -9.21 3.95
CA ASP A 311 -12.88 -7.88 4.02
C ASP A 311 -11.65 -7.80 3.08
N MET A 312 -11.79 -7.08 1.96
CA MET A 312 -10.70 -6.92 0.99
C MET A 312 -9.48 -6.19 1.58
N ARG A 313 -9.65 -5.40 2.65
CA ARG A 313 -8.54 -4.65 3.28
C ARG A 313 -7.54 -5.58 3.96
N GLU A 314 -7.95 -6.78 4.34
CA GLU A 314 -7.05 -7.81 4.90
C GLU A 314 -6.07 -8.33 3.85
N TRP A 315 -6.50 -8.40 2.58
CA TRP A 315 -5.64 -8.82 1.47
C TRP A 315 -4.59 -7.77 1.14
N LEU A 316 -4.84 -6.50 1.49
CA LEU A 316 -3.87 -5.43 1.27
C LEU A 316 -2.61 -5.56 2.13
N VAL A 317 -2.63 -6.38 3.19
CA VAL A 317 -1.43 -6.72 3.98
C VAL A 317 -0.36 -7.42 3.13
N PHE A 318 -0.75 -8.05 2.02
CA PHE A 318 0.16 -8.69 1.07
C PHE A 318 0.73 -7.74 0.00
N MET A 319 0.21 -6.52 -0.13
CA MET A 319 0.67 -5.59 -1.18
C MET A 319 2.15 -5.25 -1.10
N PRO A 320 2.75 -5.08 0.09
CA PRO A 320 4.20 -4.93 0.20
C PRO A 320 5.00 -6.09 -0.42
N ILE A 321 4.49 -7.33 -0.43
CA ILE A 321 5.17 -8.46 -1.10
C ILE A 321 5.27 -8.18 -2.59
N ILE A 322 4.17 -7.75 -3.20
CA ILE A 322 4.14 -7.35 -4.62
C ILE A 322 5.13 -6.21 -4.84
N PHE A 323 5.14 -5.20 -3.95
CA PHE A 323 6.07 -4.10 -4.04
C PHE A 323 7.53 -4.55 -3.96
N PHE A 324 7.90 -5.44 -3.04
CA PHE A 324 9.25 -5.98 -2.93
C PHE A 324 9.67 -6.79 -4.16
N LEU A 325 8.77 -7.59 -4.74
CA LEU A 325 9.06 -8.37 -5.94
C LEU A 325 9.22 -7.47 -7.16
N VAL A 326 8.30 -6.52 -7.34
CA VAL A 326 8.33 -5.53 -8.42
C VAL A 326 9.58 -4.65 -8.29
N PHE A 327 9.84 -4.12 -7.11
CA PHE A 327 11.01 -3.27 -6.83
C PHE A 327 12.32 -4.06 -6.97
N GLY A 328 12.38 -5.28 -6.45
CA GLY A 328 13.56 -6.14 -6.57
C GLY A 328 13.87 -6.47 -8.03
N PHE A 329 12.88 -6.94 -8.78
CA PHE A 329 13.04 -7.28 -10.19
C PHE A 329 13.43 -6.06 -11.03
N PHE A 330 12.72 -4.94 -10.88
CA PHE A 330 13.03 -3.74 -11.65
C PHE A 330 14.34 -3.08 -11.20
N GLY A 331 14.67 -3.11 -9.91
CA GLY A 331 15.95 -2.65 -9.39
C GLY A 331 17.12 -3.41 -10.02
N THR A 332 17.02 -4.74 -10.13
CA THR A 332 18.05 -5.54 -10.81
C THR A 332 18.17 -5.24 -12.29
N MET A 333 17.05 -5.06 -13.00
CA MET A 333 17.07 -4.71 -14.43
C MET A 333 17.67 -3.31 -14.66
N SER A 334 17.33 -2.34 -13.81
CA SER A 334 17.90 -0.98 -13.89
C SER A 334 19.41 -0.93 -13.58
N GLY A 335 19.93 -1.93 -12.87
CA GLY A 335 21.37 -2.07 -12.61
C GLY A 335 22.16 -2.66 -13.78
N GLY A 336 21.54 -2.85 -14.96
CA GLY A 336 22.18 -3.39 -16.16
C GLY A 336 22.23 -4.93 -16.21
N ALA A 337 21.57 -5.63 -15.27
CA ALA A 337 21.49 -7.08 -15.32
C ALA A 337 20.52 -7.52 -16.43
N SER A 338 20.96 -8.44 -17.28
CA SER A 338 20.10 -9.07 -18.28
C SER A 338 19.21 -10.15 -17.62
N ILE A 339 18.11 -10.49 -18.28
CA ILE A 339 17.23 -11.59 -17.86
C ILE A 339 18.01 -12.93 -17.79
N SER A 340 19.03 -13.10 -18.63
CA SER A 340 19.94 -14.24 -18.60
C SER A 340 20.85 -14.26 -17.37
N ASP A 341 21.30 -13.11 -16.87
CA ASP A 341 22.17 -13.03 -15.69
C ASP A 341 21.43 -13.45 -14.41
N LEU A 342 20.11 -13.27 -14.39
CA LEU A 342 19.26 -13.78 -13.32
C LEU A 342 19.21 -15.31 -13.29
N ARG A 343 19.39 -15.98 -14.44
CA ARG A 343 19.41 -17.45 -14.57
C ARG A 343 20.80 -18.03 -14.30
N GLY A 344 21.43 -17.59 -13.22
CA GLY A 344 22.67 -18.19 -12.72
C GLY A 344 22.51 -19.66 -12.30
N PRO A 345 23.61 -20.32 -11.86
CA PRO A 345 23.57 -21.72 -11.44
C PRO A 345 22.47 -22.00 -10.42
N ASN A 346 21.71 -23.09 -10.62
CA ASN A 346 20.59 -23.49 -9.75
C ASN A 346 21.01 -23.64 -8.28
N GLU A 347 22.26 -24.01 -8.04
CA GLU A 347 22.84 -24.19 -6.70
C GLU A 347 22.96 -22.87 -5.93
N ILE A 348 23.06 -21.74 -6.64
CA ILE A 348 23.18 -20.40 -6.06
C ILE A 348 21.81 -19.71 -6.05
N THR A 349 21.05 -19.81 -7.15
CA THR A 349 19.75 -19.12 -7.29
C THR A 349 18.69 -19.67 -6.34
N TRP A 350 18.66 -20.99 -6.12
CA TRP A 350 17.69 -21.63 -5.24
C TRP A 350 17.80 -21.17 -3.77
N PRO A 351 18.94 -21.28 -3.08
CA PRO A 351 19.02 -20.91 -1.67
C PRO A 351 18.83 -19.40 -1.43
N ILE A 352 19.31 -18.55 -2.35
CA ILE A 352 19.08 -17.10 -2.30
C ILE A 352 17.58 -16.81 -2.40
N THR A 353 16.88 -17.44 -3.34
CA THR A 353 15.44 -17.23 -3.50
C THR A 353 14.67 -17.72 -2.28
N GLN A 354 15.03 -18.86 -1.68
CA GLN A 354 14.42 -19.32 -0.43
C GLN A 354 14.66 -18.34 0.72
N ALA A 355 15.88 -17.81 0.86
CA ALA A 355 16.19 -16.80 1.87
C ALA A 355 15.35 -15.52 1.69
N ILE A 356 15.22 -15.03 0.45
CA ILE A 356 14.38 -13.86 0.12
C ILE A 356 12.91 -14.14 0.45
N LEU A 357 12.36 -15.29 0.06
CA LEU A 357 10.97 -15.65 0.33
C LEU A 357 10.69 -15.77 1.85
N LEU A 358 11.60 -16.39 2.59
CA LEU A 358 11.51 -16.51 4.04
C LEU A 358 11.66 -15.16 4.76
N PHE A 359 12.54 -14.29 4.26
CA PHE A 359 12.69 -12.93 4.76
C PHE A 359 11.42 -12.10 4.54
N ILE A 360 10.86 -12.15 3.34
CA ILE A 360 9.55 -11.55 3.00
C ILE A 360 8.48 -12.10 3.94
N TYR A 361 8.44 -13.42 4.17
CA TYR A 361 7.49 -14.01 5.11
C TYR A 361 7.64 -13.45 6.53
N ALA A 362 8.87 -13.40 7.06
CA ALA A 362 9.15 -12.88 8.39
C ALA A 362 8.68 -11.42 8.56
N MET A 363 8.85 -10.61 7.52
CA MET A 363 8.45 -9.20 7.52
C MET A 363 6.91 -9.02 7.59
N PHE A 364 6.13 -9.86 6.90
CA PHE A 364 4.69 -9.62 6.73
C PHE A 364 3.79 -10.54 7.53
N ASN A 365 4.17 -11.80 7.70
CA ASN A 365 3.31 -12.79 8.34
C ASN A 365 3.03 -12.45 9.80
N GLY A 366 3.99 -11.81 10.49
CA GLY A 366 3.78 -11.28 11.83
C GLY A 366 2.52 -10.40 11.90
N GLN A 367 2.26 -9.55 10.90
CA GLN A 367 1.09 -8.67 10.92
C GLN A 367 -0.23 -9.43 10.77
N ILE A 368 -0.26 -10.49 9.95
CA ILE A 368 -1.47 -11.30 9.76
C ILE A 368 -1.75 -12.12 11.02
N ALA A 369 -0.77 -12.87 11.50
CA ALA A 369 -0.90 -13.73 12.66
C ALA A 369 -1.23 -12.93 13.93
N SER A 370 -0.57 -11.78 14.14
CA SER A 370 -0.88 -10.90 15.28
C SER A 370 -2.24 -10.23 15.17
N SER A 371 -2.70 -9.92 13.96
CA SER A 371 -4.01 -9.29 13.74
C SER A 371 -5.20 -10.23 14.00
N THR A 372 -4.99 -11.55 14.04
CA THR A 372 -6.08 -12.54 14.26
C THR A 372 -6.83 -12.30 15.55
N ILE A 373 -6.16 -11.78 16.59
CA ILE A 373 -6.78 -11.46 17.88
C ILE A 373 -7.47 -10.11 17.82
N ALA A 374 -6.82 -9.10 17.23
CA ALA A 374 -7.39 -7.77 17.05
C ALA A 374 -8.68 -7.78 16.19
N ARG A 375 -8.82 -8.70 15.23
CA ARG A 375 -10.05 -8.89 14.43
C ARG A 375 -11.29 -9.20 15.27
N GLU A 376 -11.10 -9.79 16.44
CA GLU A 376 -12.18 -10.25 17.30
C GLU A 376 -12.54 -9.25 18.40
N ALA A 377 -12.00 -8.04 18.38
CA ALA A 377 -12.24 -7.02 19.40
C ALA A 377 -13.72 -6.80 19.74
N LYS A 378 -14.61 -6.83 18.74
CA LYS A 378 -16.05 -6.65 18.94
C LYS A 378 -16.79 -7.90 19.46
N SER A 379 -16.20 -9.08 19.30
CA SER A 379 -16.80 -10.37 19.62
C SER A 379 -16.02 -11.15 20.67
N LEU A 380 -15.08 -10.49 21.37
CA LEU A 380 -14.24 -11.11 22.38
C LEU A 380 -15.05 -11.73 23.52
N TRP A 381 -16.12 -11.04 23.94
CA TRP A 381 -17.05 -11.56 24.93
C TRP A 381 -17.70 -12.90 24.52
N ILE A 382 -17.94 -13.11 23.22
CA ILE A 382 -18.52 -14.37 22.72
C ILE A 382 -17.53 -15.51 22.91
N LEU A 383 -16.24 -15.27 22.62
CA LEU A 383 -15.20 -16.28 22.75
C LEU A 383 -15.00 -16.73 24.19
N ASN A 384 -15.14 -15.80 25.14
CA ASN A 384 -15.02 -16.09 26.56
C ASN A 384 -16.19 -16.92 27.12
N VAL A 385 -17.34 -16.95 26.43
CA VAL A 385 -18.53 -17.70 26.87
C VAL A 385 -18.64 -19.05 26.14
N LEU A 386 -17.89 -19.24 25.04
CA LEU A 386 -17.91 -20.51 24.31
C LEU A 386 -17.23 -21.62 25.12
N PRO A 387 -17.76 -22.86 25.11
CA PRO A 387 -17.14 -24.01 25.76
C PRO A 387 -15.97 -24.55 24.91
N LEU A 388 -15.01 -23.68 24.59
CA LEU A 388 -13.82 -23.97 23.80
C LEU A 388 -12.59 -23.71 24.64
N SER A 389 -11.61 -24.61 24.58
CA SER A 389 -10.32 -24.35 25.22
C SER A 389 -9.54 -23.30 24.44
N GLY A 390 -8.71 -22.50 25.12
CA GLY A 390 -7.80 -21.57 24.47
C GLY A 390 -6.87 -22.26 23.47
N LYS A 391 -6.58 -23.56 23.66
CA LYS A 391 -5.83 -24.39 22.71
C LYS A 391 -6.58 -24.55 21.39
N ASP A 392 -7.87 -24.88 21.43
CA ASP A 392 -8.69 -25.04 20.22
C ASP A 392 -8.79 -23.73 19.43
N ILE A 393 -8.90 -22.60 20.14
CA ILE A 393 -8.95 -21.27 19.54
C ILE A 393 -7.59 -20.91 18.93
N ALA A 394 -6.49 -21.11 19.67
CA ALA A 394 -5.14 -20.79 19.21
C ALA A 394 -4.73 -21.60 17.98
N PHE A 395 -4.88 -22.93 18.03
CA PHE A 395 -4.58 -23.78 16.86
C PHE A 395 -5.50 -23.46 15.69
N GLY A 396 -6.80 -23.21 15.94
CA GLY A 396 -7.78 -22.84 14.92
C GLY A 396 -7.44 -21.54 14.18
N LYS A 397 -6.88 -20.56 14.89
CA LYS A 397 -6.41 -19.30 14.30
C LYS A 397 -5.06 -19.48 13.58
N LEU A 398 -4.14 -20.23 14.19
CA LEU A 398 -2.79 -20.42 13.68
C LEU A 398 -2.80 -20.99 12.27
N TRP A 399 -3.52 -22.11 12.03
CA TRP A 399 -3.45 -22.79 10.74
C TRP A 399 -3.93 -21.92 9.58
N ILE A 400 -4.94 -21.07 9.78
CA ILE A 400 -5.37 -20.10 8.75
C ILE A 400 -4.38 -18.97 8.57
N SER A 401 -3.91 -18.40 9.69
CA SER A 401 -2.95 -17.30 9.65
C SER A 401 -1.62 -17.69 9.00
N TRP A 402 -1.22 -18.95 9.14
CA TRP A 402 -0.05 -19.54 8.50
C TRP A 402 -0.30 -19.93 7.04
N LEU A 403 -1.41 -20.64 6.76
CA LEU A 403 -1.68 -21.23 5.44
C LEU A 403 -1.87 -20.19 4.35
N ILE A 404 -2.56 -19.09 4.62
CA ILE A 404 -2.81 -18.04 3.60
C ILE A 404 -1.50 -17.45 3.05
N PRO A 405 -0.61 -16.86 3.87
CA PRO A 405 0.67 -16.32 3.40
C PRO A 405 1.56 -17.41 2.82
N PHE A 406 1.55 -18.61 3.40
CA PHE A 406 2.32 -19.74 2.89
C PHE A 406 1.92 -20.10 1.45
N VAL A 407 0.62 -20.21 1.16
CA VAL A 407 0.12 -20.52 -0.20
C VAL A 407 0.51 -19.43 -1.19
N ILE A 408 0.41 -18.15 -0.82
CA ILE A 408 0.80 -17.04 -1.69
C ILE A 408 2.29 -17.13 -2.05
N LEU A 409 3.16 -17.37 -1.06
CA LEU A 409 4.59 -17.55 -1.33
C LEU A 409 4.90 -18.81 -2.11
N THR A 410 4.13 -19.89 -1.95
CA THR A 410 4.29 -21.10 -2.77
C THR A 410 3.93 -20.85 -4.23
N VAL A 411 2.90 -20.04 -4.51
CA VAL A 411 2.61 -19.62 -5.88
C VAL A 411 3.77 -18.80 -6.47
N ILE A 412 4.32 -17.87 -5.70
CA ILE A 412 5.48 -17.07 -6.13
C ILE A 412 6.71 -17.95 -6.38
N GLU A 413 6.98 -18.92 -5.49
CA GLU A 413 8.06 -19.88 -5.64
C GLU A 413 7.90 -20.75 -6.89
N ILE A 414 6.67 -21.20 -7.20
CA ILE A 414 6.38 -21.96 -8.42
C ILE A 414 6.71 -21.12 -9.66
N VAL A 415 6.28 -19.86 -9.68
CA VAL A 415 6.58 -18.95 -10.80
C VAL A 415 8.09 -18.71 -10.94
N ALA A 416 8.79 -18.47 -9.82
CA ALA A 416 10.23 -18.27 -9.80
C ALA A 416 10.99 -19.53 -10.27
N GLY A 417 10.64 -20.70 -9.75
CA GLY A 417 11.32 -21.94 -10.13
C GLY A 417 11.07 -22.37 -11.58
N LEU A 418 9.89 -22.06 -12.15
CA LEU A 418 9.65 -22.23 -13.58
C LEU A 418 10.51 -21.28 -14.43
N PHE A 419 10.73 -20.06 -13.93
CA PHE A 419 11.56 -19.07 -14.60
C PHE A 419 13.06 -19.41 -14.56
N PHE A 420 13.54 -19.98 -13.44
CA PHE A 420 14.93 -20.40 -13.24
C PHE A 420 15.24 -21.83 -13.71
N GLY A 421 14.22 -22.66 -13.99
CA GLY A 421 14.43 -24.04 -14.44
C GLY A 421 14.86 -25.00 -13.31
N TRP A 422 14.26 -24.86 -12.13
CA TRP A 422 14.58 -25.71 -10.98
C TRP A 422 14.05 -27.15 -11.13
N THR A 423 14.74 -28.09 -10.49
CA THR A 423 14.36 -29.50 -10.45
C THR A 423 13.17 -29.75 -9.51
N LEU A 424 12.44 -30.85 -9.71
CA LEU A 424 11.31 -31.22 -8.86
C LEU A 424 11.71 -31.38 -7.38
N MET A 425 12.92 -31.87 -7.11
CA MET A 425 13.46 -32.02 -5.75
C MET A 425 13.69 -30.67 -5.06
N GLN A 426 14.15 -29.66 -5.80
CA GLN A 426 14.32 -28.29 -5.29
C GLN A 426 12.98 -27.63 -4.96
N PHE A 427 11.93 -27.90 -5.73
CA PHE A 427 10.58 -27.45 -5.39
C PHE A 427 10.04 -28.08 -4.11
N ILE A 428 10.11 -29.41 -4.00
CA ILE A 428 9.56 -30.13 -2.84
C ILE A 428 10.31 -29.73 -1.57
N SER A 429 11.65 -29.66 -1.62
CA SER A 429 12.47 -29.25 -0.49
C SER A 429 12.20 -27.80 -0.09
N GLY A 430 12.11 -26.86 -1.05
CA GLY A 430 11.81 -25.45 -0.77
C GLY A 430 10.47 -25.27 -0.07
N ILE A 431 9.41 -25.92 -0.58
CA ILE A 431 8.08 -25.90 0.02
C ILE A 431 8.10 -26.48 1.45
N LEU A 432 8.80 -27.59 1.68
CA LEU A 432 8.90 -28.22 3.00
C LEU A 432 9.64 -27.35 4.02
N ILE A 433 10.81 -26.83 3.66
CA ILE A 433 11.61 -25.96 4.53
C ILE A 433 10.83 -24.70 4.88
N LYS A 434 10.24 -24.08 3.86
CA LYS A 434 9.38 -22.93 4.04
C LYS A 434 8.21 -23.26 4.96
N ALA A 435 7.50 -24.38 4.74
CA ALA A 435 6.40 -24.78 5.61
C ALA A 435 6.84 -24.87 7.08
N LEU A 436 7.96 -25.52 7.37
CA LEU A 436 8.47 -25.70 8.74
C LEU A 436 8.82 -24.36 9.40
N ILE A 437 9.66 -23.55 8.75
CA ILE A 437 10.14 -22.28 9.33
C ILE A 437 8.97 -21.31 9.53
N THR A 438 8.06 -21.22 8.56
CA THR A 438 6.96 -20.24 8.57
C THR A 438 5.91 -20.49 9.66
N VAL A 439 5.69 -21.74 10.10
CA VAL A 439 4.80 -22.02 11.24
C VAL A 439 5.31 -21.37 12.53
N GLY A 440 6.61 -21.39 12.77
CA GLY A 440 7.22 -20.77 13.95
C GLY A 440 7.02 -19.25 13.98
N ILE A 441 7.27 -18.58 12.84
CA ILE A 441 7.03 -17.12 12.68
C ILE A 441 5.56 -16.78 12.95
N SER A 442 4.63 -17.58 12.41
CA SER A 442 3.18 -17.38 12.64
C SER A 442 2.81 -17.49 14.11
N SER A 443 3.41 -18.46 14.81
CA SER A 443 3.13 -18.71 16.23
C SER A 443 3.63 -17.56 17.12
N ILE A 444 4.83 -17.04 16.84
CA ILE A 444 5.38 -15.84 17.49
C ILE A 444 4.47 -14.63 17.25
N GLY A 445 4.01 -14.47 15.99
CA GLY A 445 3.09 -13.40 15.60
C GLY A 445 1.77 -13.43 16.37
N MET A 446 1.16 -14.60 16.46
CA MET A 446 -0.08 -14.78 17.22
C MET A 446 0.12 -14.48 18.71
N TRP A 447 1.22 -14.94 19.31
CA TRP A 447 1.52 -14.68 20.71
C TRP A 447 1.67 -13.19 21.00
N LEU A 448 2.47 -12.46 20.22
CA LEU A 448 2.61 -11.01 20.40
C LEU A 448 1.31 -10.26 20.11
N GLY A 449 0.48 -10.77 19.19
CA GLY A 449 -0.90 -10.34 19.01
C GLY A 449 -1.73 -10.44 20.29
N SER A 450 -1.57 -11.51 21.07
CA SER A 450 -2.29 -11.69 22.33
C SER A 450 -1.86 -10.72 23.43
N ILE A 451 -0.65 -10.15 23.33
CA ILE A 451 -0.12 -9.16 24.28
C ILE A 451 -0.50 -7.73 23.88
N GLY A 452 -0.42 -7.43 22.59
CA GLY A 452 -0.42 -6.06 22.08
C GLY A 452 -1.55 -5.71 21.12
N ALA A 453 -2.63 -6.50 21.08
CA ALA A 453 -3.74 -6.27 20.14
C ALA A 453 -4.37 -4.88 20.33
N LYS A 454 -4.60 -4.23 19.20
CA LYS A 454 -5.24 -2.92 19.07
C LYS A 454 -6.28 -2.98 17.97
N TYR A 455 -7.47 -2.44 18.22
CA TYR A 455 -8.54 -2.41 17.24
C TYR A 455 -8.68 -1.01 16.65
N ASN A 456 -8.38 -0.89 15.36
CA ASN A 456 -8.55 0.33 14.59
C ASN A 456 -9.47 0.09 13.38
N PRO A 457 -10.73 0.59 13.40
CA PRO A 457 -11.65 0.46 12.28
C PRO A 457 -11.23 1.24 11.02
N ALA A 458 -10.56 2.38 11.21
CA ALA A 458 -10.18 3.29 10.13
C ALA A 458 -8.93 2.81 9.38
N ASN A 459 -7.97 2.23 10.11
CA ASN A 459 -6.79 1.59 9.52
C ASN A 459 -6.67 0.12 10.00
N PRO A 460 -7.26 -0.84 9.25
CA PRO A 460 -7.21 -2.27 9.59
C PRO A 460 -5.81 -2.89 9.65
N GLN A 461 -4.79 -2.24 9.06
CA GLN A 461 -3.41 -2.74 9.10
C GLN A 461 -2.72 -2.39 10.42
N ASN A 462 -3.15 -1.31 11.09
CA ASN A 462 -2.57 -0.87 12.37
C ASN A 462 -3.30 -1.52 13.56
N ARG A 463 -3.00 -2.79 13.81
CA ARG A 463 -3.65 -3.63 14.83
C ARG A 463 -2.78 -4.05 16.01
N LEU A 464 -1.59 -3.47 16.10
CA LEU A 464 -0.66 -3.72 17.19
C LEU A 464 -0.24 -2.41 17.84
N LYS A 465 0.06 -2.46 19.14
CA LYS A 465 0.79 -1.38 19.80
C LYS A 465 2.19 -1.27 19.19
N PHE A 466 2.72 -0.05 19.09
CA PHE A 466 4.02 0.21 18.46
C PHE A 466 5.15 -0.64 19.04
N GLY A 467 5.26 -0.70 20.38
CA GLY A 467 6.29 -1.51 21.05
C GLY A 467 6.17 -3.01 20.75
N THR A 468 4.95 -3.55 20.73
CA THR A 468 4.73 -4.96 20.38
C THR A 468 4.97 -5.26 18.90
N ALA A 469 4.74 -4.29 18.02
CA ALA A 469 5.07 -4.41 16.60
C ALA A 469 6.60 -4.44 16.38
N LEU A 470 7.37 -3.63 17.13
CA LEU A 470 8.83 -3.67 17.07
C LEU A 470 9.37 -5.01 17.60
N LEU A 471 8.88 -5.47 18.76
CA LEU A 471 9.25 -6.78 19.31
C LEU A 471 8.93 -7.93 18.36
N LEU A 472 7.81 -7.82 17.62
CA LEU A 472 7.42 -8.81 16.63
C LEU A 472 8.43 -8.92 15.49
N ILE A 473 8.85 -7.77 14.95
CA ILE A 473 9.84 -7.72 13.87
C ILE A 473 11.16 -8.34 14.36
N ILE A 474 11.64 -7.91 15.53
CA ILE A 474 12.89 -8.42 16.11
C ILE A 474 12.79 -9.93 16.37
N ALA A 475 11.75 -10.40 17.07
CA ALA A 475 11.59 -11.81 17.40
C ALA A 475 11.44 -12.69 16.15
N SER A 476 10.72 -12.21 15.12
CA SER A 476 10.54 -12.95 13.87
C SER A 476 11.87 -13.10 13.11
N TYR A 477 12.69 -12.05 13.07
CA TYR A 477 14.01 -12.12 12.44
C TYR A 477 15.00 -12.95 13.25
N VAL A 478 15.06 -12.79 14.57
CA VAL A 478 15.92 -13.61 15.42
C VAL A 478 15.58 -15.10 15.25
N TYR A 479 14.30 -15.45 15.27
CA TYR A 479 13.87 -16.82 15.00
C TYR A 479 14.24 -17.27 13.58
N LEU A 480 14.03 -16.44 12.56
CA LEU A 480 14.39 -16.74 11.17
C LEU A 480 15.88 -17.07 11.05
N PHE A 481 16.76 -16.22 11.59
CA PHE A 481 18.19 -16.44 11.54
C PHE A 481 18.59 -17.72 12.27
N LEU A 482 18.07 -17.96 13.48
CA LEU A 482 18.35 -19.19 14.22
C LEU A 482 17.86 -20.45 13.49
N ALA A 483 16.67 -20.39 12.88
CA ALA A 483 16.11 -21.50 12.10
C ALA A 483 16.84 -21.75 10.78
N LEU A 484 17.49 -20.73 10.22
CA LEU A 484 18.29 -20.83 9.00
C LEU A 484 19.71 -21.37 9.23
N ILE A 485 20.30 -21.22 10.43
CA ILE A 485 21.68 -21.68 10.71
C ILE A 485 21.90 -23.15 10.30
N PRO A 486 21.08 -24.13 10.74
CA PRO A 486 21.29 -25.52 10.36
C PRO A 486 21.17 -25.72 8.86
N PHE A 487 20.27 -24.98 8.21
CA PHE A 487 20.01 -25.08 6.78
C PHE A 487 21.13 -24.48 5.92
N VAL A 488 21.66 -23.31 6.30
CA VAL A 488 22.79 -22.67 5.60
C VAL A 488 24.02 -23.56 5.71
N MET A 489 24.26 -24.18 6.88
CA MET A 489 25.36 -25.14 7.05
C MET A 489 25.25 -26.36 6.13
N LEU A 490 24.03 -26.76 5.73
CA LEU A 490 23.84 -27.82 4.73
C LEU A 490 24.19 -27.38 3.31
N LEU A 491 24.12 -26.09 3.00
CA LEU A 491 24.34 -25.54 1.66
C LEU A 491 25.79 -25.14 1.37
N ILE A 492 26.61 -24.93 2.41
CA ILE A 492 28.02 -24.56 2.21
C ILE A 492 28.75 -25.68 1.46
N PRO A 493 29.44 -25.38 0.34
CA PRO A 493 30.25 -26.35 -0.40
C PRO A 493 31.36 -26.92 0.49
N ILE A 494 31.70 -28.19 0.27
CA ILE A 494 32.75 -28.89 1.04
C ILE A 494 34.13 -28.23 0.79
N GLU A 495 34.30 -27.57 -0.35
CA GLU A 495 35.51 -26.82 -0.74
C GLU A 495 35.85 -25.66 0.20
N VAL A 496 34.90 -25.18 1.01
CA VAL A 496 35.10 -24.06 1.95
C VAL A 496 35.70 -24.52 3.29
N VAL A 497 35.93 -25.84 3.48
CA VAL A 497 36.51 -26.40 4.70
C VAL A 497 37.89 -25.80 5.00
N ASP A 498 38.75 -25.67 3.99
CA ASP A 498 40.13 -25.19 4.17
C ASP A 498 40.16 -23.73 4.60
N PHE A 499 39.27 -22.91 4.03
CA PHE A 499 39.09 -21.51 4.44
C PHE A 499 38.54 -21.40 5.86
N ALA A 500 37.56 -22.23 6.23
CA ALA A 500 37.01 -22.26 7.58
C ALA A 500 38.06 -22.69 8.61
N GLN A 501 38.96 -23.60 8.25
CA GLN A 501 40.08 -24.03 9.09
C GLN A 501 41.07 -22.88 9.33
N GLU A 502 41.45 -22.16 8.28
CA GLU A 502 42.38 -21.03 8.36
C GLU A 502 41.83 -19.88 9.23
N VAL A 503 40.55 -19.55 9.06
CA VAL A 503 39.89 -18.52 9.89
C VAL A 503 39.75 -18.97 11.34
N SER A 504 39.50 -20.27 11.59
CA SER A 504 39.39 -20.80 12.95
C SER A 504 40.70 -20.74 13.75
N HIS A 505 41.85 -20.84 13.08
CA HIS A 505 43.17 -20.78 13.72
C HIS A 505 43.72 -19.35 13.87
N ASN A 506 43.29 -18.42 13.01
CA ASN A 506 43.85 -17.06 12.95
C ASN A 506 43.02 -16.00 13.69
N VAL A 507 41.75 -16.28 14.00
CA VAL A 507 40.84 -15.31 14.64
C VAL A 507 40.38 -15.82 16.00
N ASP A 508 40.81 -15.16 17.08
CA ASP A 508 40.32 -15.44 18.43
C ASP A 508 39.03 -14.68 18.78
N GLY A 509 38.27 -15.19 19.75
CA GLY A 509 37.03 -14.59 20.26
C GLY A 509 35.75 -15.18 19.64
N PHE A 510 34.66 -14.40 19.64
CA PHE A 510 33.33 -14.86 19.18
C PHE A 510 33.33 -15.32 17.72
N PHE A 511 34.08 -14.62 16.85
CA PHE A 511 34.20 -14.99 15.43
C PHE A 511 35.02 -16.28 15.23
N GLY A 512 36.07 -16.51 16.02
CA GLY A 512 36.80 -17.78 16.05
C GLY A 512 35.97 -18.95 16.54
N TRP A 513 35.12 -18.72 17.55
CA TRP A 513 34.19 -19.74 18.04
C TRP A 513 33.14 -20.12 16.97
N ILE A 514 32.61 -19.15 16.22
CA ILE A 514 31.73 -19.44 15.08
C ILE A 514 32.50 -20.21 13.98
N ALA A 515 33.70 -19.78 13.62
CA ALA A 515 34.51 -20.40 12.58
C ALA A 515 34.87 -21.86 12.93
N SER A 516 35.25 -22.13 14.18
CA SER A 516 35.52 -23.48 14.68
C SER A 516 34.26 -24.36 14.70
N PHE A 517 33.09 -23.81 15.05
CA PHE A 517 31.83 -24.54 14.95
C PHE A 517 31.47 -24.88 13.49
N VAL A 518 31.65 -23.93 12.56
CA VAL A 518 31.45 -24.15 11.13
C VAL A 518 32.42 -25.20 10.59
N TYR A 519 33.70 -25.12 10.95
CA TYR A 519 34.72 -26.11 10.60
C TYR A 519 34.36 -27.51 11.12
N ALA A 520 33.93 -27.63 12.39
CA ALA A 520 33.52 -28.91 12.96
C ALA A 520 32.36 -29.55 12.17
N VAL A 521 31.32 -28.78 11.85
CA VAL A 521 30.17 -29.24 11.07
C VAL A 521 30.57 -29.63 9.64
N LEU A 522 31.44 -28.84 9.00
CA LEU A 522 31.92 -29.12 7.65
C LEU A 522 32.85 -30.36 7.63
N SER A 523 33.71 -30.54 8.63
CA SER A 523 34.55 -31.73 8.76
C SER A 523 33.70 -33.01 8.90
N TRP A 524 32.60 -32.97 9.64
CA TRP A 524 31.65 -34.08 9.73
C TRP A 524 30.89 -34.31 8.42
N LYS A 525 30.62 -33.25 7.67
CA LYS A 525 29.97 -33.31 6.35
C LYS A 525 30.88 -33.98 5.30
N VAL A 526 32.20 -33.77 5.38
CA VAL A 526 33.19 -34.47 4.55
C VAL A 526 33.15 -35.98 4.82
N VAL A 527 33.09 -36.38 6.10
CA VAL A 527 33.13 -37.80 6.50
C VAL A 527 31.82 -38.52 6.19
N ASN A 528 30.67 -37.94 6.52
CA ASN A 528 29.35 -38.55 6.31
C ASN A 528 28.31 -37.52 5.87
N PRO A 529 28.25 -37.17 4.56
CA PRO A 529 27.38 -36.10 4.06
C PRO A 529 25.89 -36.38 4.31
N ILE A 530 25.45 -37.64 4.16
CA ILE A 530 24.03 -38.02 4.33
C ILE A 530 23.56 -37.83 5.78
N MET A 531 24.38 -38.23 6.76
CA MET A 531 24.02 -38.13 8.18
C MET A 531 23.92 -36.67 8.64
N VAL A 532 24.83 -35.81 8.17
CA VAL A 532 24.79 -34.38 8.51
C VAL A 532 23.56 -33.71 7.90
N ILE A 533 23.16 -34.08 6.67
CA ILE A 533 21.93 -33.59 6.04
C ILE A 533 20.69 -34.01 6.84
N ILE A 534 20.58 -35.28 7.21
CA ILE A 534 19.46 -35.79 8.02
C ILE A 534 19.41 -35.08 9.37
N ALA A 535 20.56 -34.94 10.05
CA ALA A 535 20.64 -34.25 11.33
C ALA A 535 20.25 -32.78 11.23
N GLY A 536 20.70 -32.06 10.19
CA GLY A 536 20.33 -30.66 9.98
C GLY A 536 18.83 -30.45 9.71
N ILE A 537 18.22 -31.34 8.91
CA ILE A 537 16.76 -31.32 8.67
C ILE A 537 16.00 -31.60 9.96
N LEU A 538 16.40 -32.63 10.73
CA LEU A 538 15.77 -32.97 12.00
C LEU A 538 15.90 -31.84 13.02
N LEU A 539 17.06 -31.20 13.12
CA LEU A 539 17.28 -30.09 14.04
C LEU A 539 16.39 -28.89 13.67
N THR A 540 16.31 -28.56 12.38
CA THR A 540 15.42 -27.51 11.87
C THR A 540 13.95 -27.82 12.19
N LEU A 541 13.53 -29.08 12.00
CA LEU A 541 12.17 -29.53 12.26
C LEU A 541 11.83 -29.50 13.75
N ILE A 542 12.72 -30.02 14.60
CA ILE A 542 12.55 -30.01 16.06
C ILE A 542 12.49 -28.58 16.58
N PHE A 543 13.41 -27.72 16.14
CA PHE A 543 13.47 -26.33 16.57
C PHE A 543 12.20 -25.56 16.16
N SER A 544 11.81 -25.63 14.88
CA SER A 544 10.64 -24.93 14.36
C SER A 544 9.33 -25.41 14.99
N LEU A 545 9.14 -26.72 15.14
CA LEU A 545 7.95 -27.28 15.79
C LEU A 545 7.90 -26.97 17.29
N SER A 546 9.05 -26.99 17.99
CA SER A 546 9.13 -26.64 19.40
C SER A 546 8.75 -25.18 19.64
N VAL A 547 9.30 -24.27 18.83
CA VAL A 547 8.94 -22.84 18.87
C VAL A 547 7.45 -22.68 18.55
N ALA A 548 6.96 -23.30 17.48
CA ALA A 548 5.55 -23.23 17.12
C ALA A 548 4.62 -23.68 18.24
N TYR A 549 4.91 -24.84 18.85
CA TYR A 549 4.13 -25.37 19.96
C TYR A 549 4.18 -24.48 21.20
N LEU A 550 5.37 -24.02 21.60
CA LEU A 550 5.58 -23.19 22.78
C LEU A 550 4.81 -21.87 22.67
N PHE A 551 4.99 -21.12 21.58
CA PHE A 551 4.30 -19.83 21.39
C PHE A 551 2.79 -19.99 21.19
N THR A 552 2.34 -21.08 20.56
CA THR A 552 0.91 -21.39 20.46
C THR A 552 0.31 -21.70 21.82
N MET A 553 1.00 -22.46 22.67
CA MET A 553 0.55 -22.74 24.04
C MET A 553 0.55 -21.50 24.93
N MET A 554 1.54 -20.61 24.80
CA MET A 554 1.52 -19.33 25.50
C MET A 554 0.35 -18.46 25.06
N SER A 555 0.03 -18.46 23.76
CA SER A 555 -1.16 -17.76 23.22
C SER A 555 -2.45 -18.36 23.79
N ALA A 556 -2.56 -19.69 23.83
CA ALA A 556 -3.70 -20.40 24.39
C ALA A 556 -3.95 -20.04 25.86
N ARG A 557 -2.89 -20.09 26.70
CA ARG A 557 -2.97 -19.68 28.11
C ARG A 557 -3.47 -18.25 28.27
N LYS A 558 -3.02 -17.34 27.39
CA LYS A 558 -3.42 -15.95 27.43
C LYS A 558 -4.86 -15.72 26.95
N ILE A 559 -5.33 -16.50 25.98
CA ILE A 559 -6.74 -16.51 25.56
C ILE A 559 -7.62 -16.96 26.74
N ASP A 560 -7.24 -18.02 27.45
CA ASP A 560 -7.97 -18.53 28.61
C ASP A 560 -8.01 -17.53 29.78
N GLN A 561 -6.94 -16.75 29.98
CA GLN A 561 -6.87 -15.69 31.00
C GLN A 561 -7.69 -14.44 30.65
N GLY A 562 -8.14 -14.31 29.40
CA GLY A 562 -8.76 -13.11 28.87
C GLY A 562 -7.76 -12.13 28.25
N ILE A 563 -8.13 -11.56 27.12
CA ILE A 563 -7.29 -10.63 26.35
C ILE A 563 -7.87 -9.22 26.41
N GLU A 564 -7.04 -8.25 26.77
CA GLU A 564 -7.36 -6.83 26.64
C GLU A 564 -7.01 -6.32 25.24
N ILE A 565 -7.97 -5.68 24.58
CA ILE A 565 -7.77 -5.06 23.26
C ILE A 565 -8.03 -3.56 23.37
N GLU A 566 -7.04 -2.76 23.00
CA GLU A 566 -7.17 -1.30 22.97
C GLU A 566 -8.12 -0.88 21.83
N MET A 567 -9.26 -0.29 22.18
CA MET A 567 -10.21 0.26 21.22
C MET A 567 -9.82 1.70 20.86
N VAL A 568 -9.39 1.93 19.61
CA VAL A 568 -9.17 3.29 19.11
C VAL A 568 -10.52 3.92 18.79
N HIS A 569 -10.97 4.80 19.67
CA HIS A 569 -12.05 5.73 19.38
C HIS A 569 -11.46 7.08 18.96
N ASP A 570 -11.97 7.67 17.86
CA ASP A 570 -11.52 8.96 17.28
C ASP A 570 -11.68 10.19 18.23
N THR A 571 -12.04 10.00 19.49
CA THR A 571 -12.60 11.07 20.35
C THR A 571 -11.85 11.32 21.66
N LYS A 572 -10.52 11.36 21.64
CA LYS A 572 -9.76 11.98 22.76
C LYS A 572 -8.62 12.87 22.26
N SER A 573 -8.96 13.99 21.63
CA SER A 573 -8.07 15.16 21.61
C SER A 573 -8.33 16.01 22.87
N LYS A 574 -7.35 16.08 23.77
CA LYS A 574 -7.29 17.18 24.75
C LYS A 574 -6.71 18.40 24.02
N PRO A 575 -7.46 19.50 23.84
CA PRO A 575 -6.93 20.71 23.20
C PRO A 575 -5.89 21.36 24.11
N LEU A 576 -4.78 21.81 23.52
CA LEU A 576 -3.66 22.45 24.23
C LEU A 576 -3.88 23.96 24.44
N LEU A 577 -4.86 24.55 23.73
CA LEU A 577 -5.15 25.98 23.75
C LEU A 577 -6.67 26.21 23.96
N GLY A 578 -7.03 26.68 25.15
CA GLY A 578 -8.35 27.27 25.43
C GLY A 578 -9.29 26.44 26.30
N LYS A 579 -9.86 27.12 27.30
CA LYS A 579 -10.71 26.61 28.39
C LYS A 579 -11.75 25.57 27.95
N LYS A 580 -11.99 24.59 28.84
CA LYS A 580 -13.20 23.75 28.85
C LYS A 580 -14.41 24.63 28.55
N ALA A 581 -15.01 24.50 27.36
CA ALA A 581 -16.41 24.88 27.21
C ALA A 581 -17.19 23.91 28.10
N GLY A 582 -17.88 24.46 29.09
CA GLY A 582 -18.70 23.70 30.03
C GLY A 582 -19.64 22.77 29.27
N GLY A 583 -19.80 21.55 29.79
CA GLY A 583 -20.77 20.62 29.28
C GLY A 583 -22.18 21.20 29.41
N LEU A 584 -22.96 21.01 28.35
CA LEU A 584 -24.39 20.79 28.41
C LEU A 584 -24.67 19.50 27.65
#